data_AF-A0A9C8ZKI9-F1
#
_entry.id   AF-A0A9C8ZKI9-F1
#
_cell.length_a   1.000
_cell.length_b   1.000
_cell.length_c   1.000
_cell.angle_alpha   90.00
_cell.angle_beta   90.00
_cell.angle_gamma   90.00
#
_symmetry.space_group_name_H-M   'P 1'
#
loop_
_entity.id
_entity.type
_entity.pdbx_description
1 polymer ?
#
loop_
_entity_poly.entity_id
_entity_poly.type
_entity_poly.pdbx_seq_one_letter_code
_entity_poly.pdbx_strand_id
1 'polypeptide(L)'
;MVARDIHVYDSLDTPTLTNLLLNPAQHREIHRAALSALSRRSADQRCPRLVLILRNVISKPDRYDQEIMMAIVDILATDPDPKATIALFEVLPDMLEAGISDQEGPKPKPEFREYFYKALMTRQRESDMDVWRVMLPQLSPRTLVAMLLDPAAEPLQPLEPLSLIDRLPEPKRTRALIAAIAGVVRARRPAEIAFEAARLLKESHDRARLEEGLRLLTLQWSRYQTARMRAQADTLQTALRLIDPRPRSITERLAGKRPWAS
;
A
#
# COMPACT_ATOMS: atom_id res chain seq x y z
N MET A 1 29.14 7.45 -30.75
CA MET A 1 28.79 8.87 -30.93
C MET A 1 27.68 9.26 -29.95
N VAL A 2 27.89 9.06 -28.64
CA VAL A 2 26.84 9.19 -27.59
C VAL A 2 27.25 10.17 -26.48
N ALA A 3 28.55 10.44 -26.31
CA ALA A 3 29.06 11.31 -25.25
C ALA A 3 28.83 12.82 -25.48
N ARG A 4 28.46 13.26 -26.70
CA ARG A 4 28.25 14.69 -27.00
C ARG A 4 26.85 15.20 -26.58
N ASP A 5 25.88 14.32 -26.40
CA ASP A 5 24.48 14.74 -26.16
C ASP A 5 24.11 14.88 -24.67
N ILE A 6 24.90 14.30 -23.76
CA ILE A 6 24.63 14.37 -22.30
C ILE A 6 24.65 15.82 -21.78
N HIS A 7 25.56 16.65 -22.32
CA HIS A 7 25.69 18.06 -21.93
C HIS A 7 24.50 18.93 -22.37
N VAL A 8 23.75 18.50 -23.40
CA VAL A 8 22.57 19.25 -23.86
C VAL A 8 21.46 19.19 -22.80
N TYR A 9 21.24 18.03 -22.18
CA TYR A 9 20.19 17.86 -21.17
C TYR A 9 20.46 18.62 -19.87
N ASP A 10 21.74 18.83 -19.50
CA ASP A 10 22.10 19.65 -18.34
C ASP A 10 21.70 21.13 -18.51
N SER A 11 21.67 21.61 -19.75
CA SER A 11 21.26 22.97 -20.08
C SER A 11 19.74 23.17 -20.10
N LEU A 12 18.95 22.08 -20.15
CA LEU A 12 17.49 22.16 -20.16
C LEU A 12 16.94 22.53 -18.79
N ASP A 13 15.88 23.34 -18.77
CA ASP A 13 15.19 23.69 -17.54
C ASP A 13 14.42 22.49 -16.95
N THR A 14 14.12 22.57 -15.65
CA THR A 14 13.43 21.49 -14.91
C THR A 14 12.06 21.14 -15.51
N PRO A 15 11.21 22.10 -15.95
CA PRO A 15 9.97 21.79 -16.66
C PRO A 15 10.19 20.97 -17.93
N THR A 16 11.16 21.33 -18.78
CA THR A 16 11.45 20.59 -20.01
C THR A 16 11.91 19.17 -19.71
N LEU A 17 12.83 18.99 -18.76
CA LEU A 17 13.27 17.67 -18.31
C LEU A 17 12.09 16.83 -17.80
N THR A 18 11.18 17.44 -17.04
CA THR A 18 9.98 16.77 -16.52
C THR A 18 9.06 16.34 -17.66
N ASN A 19 8.81 17.20 -18.64
CA ASN A 19 7.94 16.88 -19.78
C ASN A 19 8.49 15.74 -20.64
N LEU A 20 9.81 15.67 -20.82
CA LEU A 20 10.47 14.54 -21.49
C LEU A 20 10.20 13.23 -20.74
N LEU A 21 10.30 13.25 -19.41
CA LEU A 21 10.09 12.08 -18.55
C LEU A 21 8.61 11.67 -18.41
N LEU A 22 7.68 12.61 -18.55
CA LEU A 22 6.24 12.34 -18.55
C LEU A 22 5.70 11.84 -19.89
N ASN A 23 6.49 11.94 -20.96
CA ASN A 23 6.09 11.49 -22.29
C ASN A 23 6.60 10.05 -22.53
N PRO A 24 5.70 9.04 -22.49
CA PRO A 24 6.10 7.64 -22.69
C PRO A 24 6.56 7.32 -24.12
N ALA A 25 6.23 8.17 -25.10
CA ALA A 25 6.66 7.96 -26.49
C ALA A 25 8.13 8.32 -26.74
N GLN A 26 8.83 8.90 -25.74
CA GLN A 26 10.25 9.22 -25.86
C GLN A 26 11.10 7.95 -25.84
N HIS A 27 12.24 8.02 -26.51
CA HIS A 27 13.21 6.92 -26.51
C HIS A 27 13.80 6.73 -25.10
N ARG A 28 14.08 5.48 -24.73
CA ARG A 28 14.67 5.13 -23.43
C ARG A 28 15.93 5.93 -23.09
N GLU A 29 16.79 6.18 -24.07
CA GLU A 29 18.03 6.95 -23.90
C GLU A 29 17.75 8.41 -23.50
N ILE A 30 16.69 9.00 -24.05
CA ILE A 30 16.23 10.36 -23.71
C ILE A 30 15.73 10.38 -22.27
N HIS A 31 14.95 9.38 -21.85
CA HIS A 31 14.54 9.25 -20.45
C HIS A 31 15.74 9.10 -19.51
N ARG A 32 16.73 8.26 -19.85
CA ARG A 32 17.95 8.11 -19.05
C ARG A 32 18.74 9.42 -18.95
N ALA A 33 18.93 10.12 -20.06
CA ALA A 33 19.66 11.39 -20.08
C ALA A 33 18.91 12.47 -19.28
N ALA A 34 17.60 12.58 -19.44
CA ALA A 34 16.76 13.52 -18.69
C ALA A 34 16.72 13.19 -17.20
N LEU A 35 16.64 11.91 -16.80
CA LEU A 35 16.74 11.49 -15.40
C LEU A 35 18.11 11.82 -14.81
N SER A 36 19.18 11.59 -15.55
CA SER A 36 20.54 11.93 -15.15
C SER A 36 20.71 13.44 -14.92
N ALA A 37 20.17 14.28 -15.81
CA ALA A 37 20.19 15.73 -15.63
C ALA A 37 19.31 16.17 -14.44
N LEU A 38 18.13 15.57 -14.27
CA LEU A 38 17.24 15.87 -13.15
C LEU A 38 17.85 15.44 -11.80
N SER A 39 18.60 14.33 -11.77
CA SER A 39 19.24 13.83 -10.54
C SER A 39 20.31 14.79 -10.00
N ARG A 40 20.91 15.62 -10.85
CA ARG A 40 21.87 16.66 -10.46
C ARG A 40 21.24 17.97 -9.96
N ARG A 41 19.91 18.14 -10.05
CA ARG A 41 19.22 19.33 -9.54
C ARG A 41 19.21 19.36 -8.00
N SER A 42 18.85 20.49 -7.39
CA SER A 42 18.66 20.54 -5.94
C SER A 42 17.50 19.63 -5.52
N ALA A 43 17.51 19.14 -4.28
CA ALA A 43 16.44 18.29 -3.75
C ALA A 43 15.05 18.96 -3.86
N ASP A 44 14.99 20.29 -3.65
CA ASP A 44 13.77 21.11 -3.79
C ASP A 44 13.17 21.07 -5.19
N GLN A 45 14.01 21.00 -6.22
CA GLN A 45 13.55 20.92 -7.61
C GLN A 45 13.31 19.47 -8.03
N ARG A 46 14.16 18.55 -7.58
CA ARG A 46 14.15 17.15 -7.99
C ARG A 46 12.97 16.39 -7.39
N CYS A 47 12.80 16.41 -6.06
CA CYS A 47 11.86 15.54 -5.37
C CYS A 47 10.40 15.73 -5.84
N PRO A 48 9.84 16.95 -5.93
CA PRO A 48 8.47 17.14 -6.39
C PRO A 48 8.24 16.66 -7.83
N ARG A 49 9.27 16.71 -8.69
CA ARG A 49 9.18 16.23 -10.07
C ARG A 49 9.25 14.72 -10.14
N LEU A 50 10.10 14.07 -9.34
CA LEU A 50 10.14 12.62 -9.26
C LEU A 50 8.82 12.05 -8.69
N VAL A 51 8.20 12.71 -7.70
CA VAL A 51 6.84 12.36 -7.24
C VAL A 51 5.83 12.43 -8.39
N LEU A 52 5.82 13.53 -9.14
CA LEU A 52 4.92 13.70 -10.30
C LEU A 52 5.12 12.61 -11.35
N ILE A 53 6.37 12.30 -11.68
CA ILE A 53 6.73 11.28 -12.67
C ILE A 53 6.30 9.90 -12.15
N LEU A 54 6.61 9.56 -10.89
CA LEU A 54 6.21 8.28 -10.29
C LEU A 54 4.70 8.09 -10.29
N ARG A 55 3.92 9.12 -9.92
CA ARG A 55 2.45 9.03 -9.97
C ARG A 55 1.94 8.77 -11.39
N ASN A 56 2.53 9.42 -12.40
CA ASN A 56 2.15 9.19 -13.79
C ASN A 56 2.52 7.77 -14.25
N VAL A 57 3.70 7.29 -13.87
CA VAL A 57 4.15 5.90 -14.09
C VAL A 57 3.19 4.91 -13.44
N ILE A 58 2.82 5.11 -12.18
CA ILE A 58 1.88 4.23 -11.45
C ILE A 58 0.52 4.18 -12.14
N SER A 59 0.06 5.31 -12.69
CA SER A 59 -1.23 5.40 -13.38
C SER A 59 -1.25 4.76 -14.78
N LYS A 60 -0.08 4.64 -15.43
CA LYS A 60 0.06 4.16 -16.82
C LYS A 60 1.32 3.29 -16.98
N PRO A 61 1.45 2.21 -16.20
CA PRO A 61 2.72 1.49 -16.04
C PRO A 61 3.20 0.85 -17.34
N ASP A 62 2.28 0.31 -18.15
CA ASP A 62 2.61 -0.36 -19.43
C ASP A 62 3.18 0.59 -20.49
N ARG A 63 3.12 1.90 -20.27
CA ARG A 63 3.67 2.90 -21.19
C ARG A 63 5.13 3.23 -20.90
N TYR A 64 5.72 2.70 -19.83
CA TYR A 64 7.07 3.02 -19.41
C TYR A 64 7.99 1.80 -19.42
N ASP A 65 9.26 2.04 -19.74
CA ASP A 65 10.32 1.06 -19.63
C ASP A 65 10.63 0.79 -18.15
N GLN A 66 10.65 -0.48 -17.75
CA GLN A 66 10.78 -0.87 -16.35
C GLN A 66 12.10 -0.42 -15.71
N GLU A 67 13.20 -0.35 -16.48
CA GLU A 67 14.47 0.14 -15.94
C GLU A 67 14.43 1.65 -15.67
N ILE A 68 13.69 2.42 -16.48
CA ILE A 68 13.45 3.85 -16.22
C ILE A 68 12.63 4.03 -14.94
N MET A 69 11.60 3.21 -14.77
CA MET A 69 10.78 3.21 -13.56
C MET A 69 11.63 2.95 -12.30
N MET A 70 12.49 1.92 -12.35
CA MET A 70 13.41 1.60 -11.24
C MET A 70 14.45 2.69 -11.03
N ALA A 71 15.01 3.28 -12.09
CA ALA A 71 15.97 4.37 -11.97
C ALA A 71 15.40 5.62 -11.27
N ILE A 72 14.10 5.92 -11.45
CA ILE A 72 13.45 7.00 -10.70
C ILE A 72 13.46 6.70 -9.19
N VAL A 73 13.14 5.46 -8.82
CA VAL A 73 13.18 5.00 -7.43
C VAL A 73 14.62 5.05 -6.89
N ASP A 74 15.62 4.66 -7.68
CA ASP A 74 17.03 4.68 -7.29
C ASP A 74 17.53 6.08 -6.95
N ILE A 75 17.13 7.08 -7.74
CA ILE A 75 17.49 8.46 -7.49
C ILE A 75 16.97 8.90 -6.11
N LEU A 76 15.73 8.55 -5.75
CA LEU A 76 15.17 8.84 -4.43
C LEU A 76 15.80 7.99 -3.31
N ALA A 77 16.06 6.71 -3.58
CA ALA A 77 16.63 5.78 -2.61
C ALA A 77 18.07 6.15 -2.21
N THR A 78 18.84 6.71 -3.15
CA THR A 78 20.26 7.05 -2.95
C THR A 78 20.48 8.50 -2.52
N ASP A 79 19.49 9.38 -2.69
CA ASP A 79 19.55 10.81 -2.37
C ASP A 79 20.09 11.07 -0.93
N PRO A 80 21.05 11.98 -0.71
CA PRO A 80 21.44 12.37 0.63
C PRO A 80 20.34 13.10 1.42
N ASP A 81 19.41 13.76 0.74
CA ASP A 81 18.45 14.67 1.36
C ASP A 81 17.19 13.93 1.90
N PRO A 82 16.73 14.23 3.13
CA PRO A 82 15.52 13.61 3.71
C PRO A 82 14.24 13.91 2.92
N LYS A 83 14.21 14.95 2.06
CA LYS A 83 13.09 15.22 1.14
C LYS A 83 12.81 14.06 0.20
N ALA A 84 13.81 13.23 -0.11
CA ALA A 84 13.58 12.03 -0.90
C ALA A 84 12.77 10.97 -0.14
N THR A 85 12.98 10.84 1.17
CA THR A 85 12.14 9.98 2.03
C THR A 85 10.71 10.51 2.09
N ILE A 86 10.53 11.82 2.21
CA ILE A 86 9.20 12.47 2.13
C ILE A 86 8.54 12.13 0.79
N ALA A 87 9.26 12.29 -0.33
CA ALA A 87 8.75 11.99 -1.66
C ALA A 87 8.32 10.52 -1.83
N LEU A 88 9.08 9.56 -1.31
CA LEU A 88 8.69 8.15 -1.32
C LEU A 88 7.42 7.93 -0.48
N PHE A 89 7.31 8.55 0.69
CA PHE A 89 6.10 8.50 1.51
C PHE A 89 4.87 9.10 0.81
N GLU A 90 5.03 10.19 0.05
CA GLU A 90 3.93 10.82 -0.70
C GLU A 90 3.38 9.91 -1.82
N VAL A 91 4.21 9.04 -2.38
CA VAL A 91 3.86 8.11 -3.46
C VAL A 91 3.39 6.75 -2.92
N LEU A 92 3.79 6.39 -1.70
CA LEU A 92 3.49 5.11 -1.08
C LEU A 92 1.99 4.72 -1.11
N PRO A 93 1.02 5.60 -0.79
CA PRO A 93 -0.39 5.29 -0.91
C PRO A 93 -0.80 4.90 -2.34
N ASP A 94 -0.36 5.66 -3.34
CA ASP A 94 -0.69 5.41 -4.75
C ASP A 94 -0.13 4.05 -5.21
N MET A 95 1.09 3.71 -4.79
CA MET A 95 1.73 2.44 -5.11
C MET A 95 0.98 1.25 -4.50
N LEU A 96 0.64 1.34 -3.21
CA LEU A 96 -0.10 0.30 -2.49
C LEU A 96 -1.53 0.13 -3.02
N GLU A 97 -2.23 1.23 -3.28
CA GLU A 97 -3.58 1.20 -3.85
C GLU A 97 -3.59 0.54 -5.23
N ALA A 98 -2.57 0.79 -6.07
CA ALA A 98 -2.43 0.14 -7.36
C ALA A 98 -2.24 -1.40 -7.24
N GLY A 99 -1.61 -1.87 -6.15
CA GLY A 99 -1.42 -3.30 -5.87
C GLY A 99 -2.68 -4.03 -5.44
N ILE A 100 -3.64 -3.34 -4.82
CA ILE A 100 -4.85 -3.96 -4.22
C ILE A 100 -6.17 -3.60 -4.93
N SER A 101 -6.14 -2.65 -5.87
CA SER A 101 -7.32 -2.23 -6.62
C SER A 101 -7.86 -3.37 -7.47
N ASP A 102 -9.17 -3.61 -7.42
CA ASP A 102 -9.86 -4.58 -8.30
C ASP A 102 -10.19 -3.97 -9.69
N GLN A 103 -9.81 -2.70 -9.95
CA GLN A 103 -10.08 -2.04 -11.22
C GLN A 103 -9.40 -2.74 -12.40
N GLU A 104 -10.15 -2.87 -13.48
CA GLU A 104 -9.66 -3.32 -14.79
C GLU A 104 -8.81 -2.20 -15.40
N GLY A 105 -7.52 -2.25 -15.15
CA GLY A 105 -6.56 -1.29 -15.65
C GLY A 105 -5.13 -1.82 -15.51
N PRO A 106 -4.18 -1.26 -16.28
CA PRO A 106 -2.79 -1.65 -16.18
C PRO A 106 -2.25 -1.30 -14.78
N LYS A 107 -1.67 -2.28 -14.10
CA LYS A 107 -1.12 -2.14 -12.75
C LYS A 107 0.40 -2.21 -12.80
N PRO A 108 1.12 -1.48 -11.93
CA PRO A 108 2.57 -1.62 -11.84
C PRO A 108 2.89 -3.08 -11.52
N LYS A 109 3.86 -3.67 -12.22
CA LYS A 109 4.23 -5.07 -12.01
C LYS A 109 4.67 -5.34 -10.56
N PRO A 110 4.44 -6.54 -10.01
CA PRO A 110 4.82 -6.86 -8.63
C PRO A 110 6.29 -6.54 -8.31
N GLU A 111 7.21 -6.83 -9.25
CA GLU A 111 8.65 -6.61 -9.05
C GLU A 111 8.98 -5.13 -8.87
N PHE A 112 8.28 -4.24 -9.59
CA PHE A 112 8.46 -2.81 -9.44
C PHE A 112 7.91 -2.28 -8.10
N ARG A 113 6.75 -2.79 -7.66
CA ARG A 113 6.18 -2.41 -6.36
C ARG A 113 7.08 -2.88 -5.21
N GLU A 114 7.51 -4.13 -5.24
CA GLU A 114 8.46 -4.69 -4.27
C GLU A 114 9.76 -3.90 -4.23
N TYR A 115 10.29 -3.52 -5.41
CA TYR A 115 11.47 -2.67 -5.52
C TYR A 115 11.28 -1.32 -4.83
N PHE A 116 10.15 -0.66 -5.09
CA PHE A 116 9.80 0.60 -4.45
C PHE A 116 9.72 0.46 -2.92
N TYR A 117 9.11 -0.61 -2.40
CA TYR A 117 9.02 -0.84 -0.97
C TYR A 117 10.38 -1.13 -0.33
N LYS A 118 11.22 -1.96 -0.98
CA LYS A 118 12.61 -2.18 -0.53
C LYS A 118 13.40 -0.88 -0.51
N ALA A 119 13.30 -0.08 -1.57
CA ALA A 119 13.97 1.22 -1.66
C ALA A 119 13.57 2.15 -0.50
N LEU A 120 12.27 2.29 -0.21
CA LEU A 120 11.80 3.03 0.96
C LEU A 120 12.41 2.48 2.25
N MET A 121 12.39 1.17 2.45
CA MET A 121 12.93 0.55 3.67
C MET A 121 14.45 0.68 3.83
N THR A 122 15.20 0.99 2.77
CA THR A 122 16.66 1.25 2.86
C THR A 122 16.97 2.65 3.41
N ARG A 123 15.98 3.54 3.45
CA ARG A 123 16.10 4.94 3.90
C ARG A 123 16.07 5.04 5.43
N GLN A 124 17.16 4.62 6.08
CA GLN A 124 17.26 4.53 7.55
C GLN A 124 18.34 5.44 8.15
N ARG A 125 18.82 6.44 7.40
CA ARG A 125 19.78 7.42 7.91
C ARG A 125 19.12 8.26 9.02
N GLU A 126 19.91 8.83 9.92
CA GLU A 126 19.38 9.58 11.07
C GLU A 126 18.37 10.68 10.67
N SER A 127 18.67 11.45 9.62
CA SER A 127 17.78 12.46 9.05
C SER A 127 16.50 11.88 8.41
N ASP A 128 16.57 10.67 7.84
CA ASP A 128 15.40 9.98 7.32
C ASP A 128 14.52 9.48 8.47
N MET A 129 15.11 9.06 9.60
CA MET A 129 14.36 8.56 10.76
C MET A 129 13.48 9.63 11.40
N ASP A 130 13.86 10.91 11.33
CA ASP A 130 12.99 12.02 11.70
C ASP A 130 11.74 12.07 10.81
N VAL A 131 11.92 11.89 9.49
CA VAL A 131 10.81 11.81 8.53
C VAL A 131 9.92 10.61 8.84
N TRP A 132 10.48 9.43 9.09
CA TRP A 132 9.72 8.23 9.49
C TRP A 132 8.84 8.49 10.71
N ARG A 133 9.41 9.10 11.76
CA ARG A 133 8.69 9.41 13.01
C ARG A 133 7.51 10.35 12.78
N VAL A 134 7.62 11.28 11.83
CA VAL A 134 6.56 12.23 11.50
C VAL A 134 5.52 11.62 10.56
N MET A 135 5.96 10.95 9.50
CA MET A 135 5.09 10.53 8.38
C MET A 135 4.35 9.22 8.67
N LEU A 136 4.99 8.25 9.33
CA LEU A 136 4.41 6.92 9.55
C LEU A 136 3.10 6.97 10.35
N PRO A 137 2.97 7.73 11.45
CA PRO A 137 1.70 7.85 12.19
C PRO A 137 0.59 8.57 11.41
N GLN A 138 0.93 9.31 10.35
CA GLN A 138 -0.03 10.06 9.53
C GLN A 138 -0.61 9.23 8.38
N LEU A 139 -0.13 8.00 8.17
CA LEU A 139 -0.65 7.13 7.13
C LEU A 139 -2.15 6.88 7.32
N SER A 140 -2.88 6.96 6.21
CA SER A 140 -4.32 6.77 6.23
C SER A 140 -4.67 5.31 6.58
N PRO A 141 -5.84 5.05 7.20
CA PRO A 141 -6.26 3.69 7.50
C PRO A 141 -6.28 2.78 6.26
N ARG A 142 -6.64 3.35 5.10
CA ARG A 142 -6.63 2.63 3.81
C ARG A 142 -5.23 2.22 3.39
N THR A 143 -4.24 3.10 3.58
CA THR A 143 -2.82 2.81 3.25
C THR A 143 -2.29 1.68 4.14
N LEU A 144 -2.55 1.76 5.44
CA LEU A 144 -2.11 0.74 6.40
C LEU A 144 -2.75 -0.63 6.10
N VAL A 145 -4.03 -0.66 5.77
CA VAL A 145 -4.69 -1.90 5.32
C VAL A 145 -4.05 -2.40 4.03
N ALA A 146 -3.78 -1.52 3.06
CA ALA A 146 -3.16 -1.92 1.79
C ALA A 146 -1.77 -2.56 1.97
N MET A 147 -0.97 -2.11 2.96
CA MET A 147 0.32 -2.75 3.33
C MET A 147 0.16 -4.21 3.76
N LEU A 148 -0.99 -4.59 4.33
CA LEU A 148 -1.28 -5.98 4.72
C LEU A 148 -1.75 -6.82 3.52
N LEU A 149 -2.36 -6.17 2.53
CA LEU A 149 -3.06 -6.84 1.44
C LEU A 149 -2.21 -7.03 0.19
N ASP A 150 -1.32 -6.08 -0.16
CA ASP A 150 -0.46 -6.22 -1.34
C ASP A 150 0.59 -7.32 -1.09
N PRO A 151 0.62 -8.39 -1.90
CA PRO A 151 1.64 -9.43 -1.78
C PRO A 151 3.07 -8.91 -1.92
N ALA A 152 3.29 -7.85 -2.72
CA ALA A 152 4.61 -7.27 -2.92
C ALA A 152 5.08 -6.43 -1.71
N ALA A 153 4.19 -6.09 -0.77
CA ALA A 153 4.49 -5.26 0.41
C ALA A 153 5.13 -6.03 1.58
N GLU A 154 5.65 -7.25 1.34
CA GLU A 154 6.45 -7.98 2.33
C GLU A 154 7.60 -7.16 2.94
N PRO A 155 8.35 -6.33 2.16
CA PRO A 155 9.40 -5.49 2.73
C PRO A 155 8.90 -4.50 3.79
N LEU A 156 7.61 -4.13 3.77
CA LEU A 156 7.01 -3.18 4.72
C LEU A 156 6.54 -3.83 6.02
N GLN A 157 6.56 -5.17 6.14
CA GLN A 157 6.09 -5.85 7.35
C GLN A 157 6.82 -5.44 8.65
N PRO A 158 8.13 -5.10 8.64
CA PRO A 158 8.81 -4.59 9.83
C PRO A 158 8.23 -3.29 10.39
N LEU A 159 7.40 -2.56 9.64
CA LEU A 159 6.67 -1.38 10.13
C LEU A 159 5.46 -1.74 11.00
N GLU A 160 5.14 -3.03 11.11
CA GLU A 160 4.00 -3.57 11.86
C GLU A 160 2.68 -2.86 11.54
N PRO A 161 2.14 -3.00 10.31
CA PRO A 161 0.96 -2.23 9.89
C PRO A 161 -0.27 -2.46 10.80
N LEU A 162 -0.42 -3.66 11.40
CA LEU A 162 -1.47 -3.91 12.40
C LEU A 162 -1.29 -3.07 13.67
N SER A 163 -0.07 -2.97 14.20
CA SER A 163 0.26 -2.12 15.35
C SER A 163 -0.04 -0.63 15.04
N LEU A 164 0.20 -0.19 13.81
CA LEU A 164 -0.14 1.17 13.38
C LEU A 164 -1.66 1.38 13.26
N ILE A 165 -2.39 0.39 12.75
CA ILE A 165 -3.86 0.41 12.70
C ILE A 165 -4.43 0.50 14.11
N ASP A 166 -3.87 -0.25 15.06
CA ASP A 166 -4.33 -0.29 16.45
C ASP A 166 -4.18 1.05 17.18
N ARG A 167 -3.23 1.90 16.76
CA ARG A 167 -3.03 3.24 17.31
C ARG A 167 -3.97 4.30 16.72
N LEU A 168 -4.75 3.96 15.70
CA LEU A 168 -5.69 4.90 15.10
C LEU A 168 -6.79 5.30 16.12
N PRO A 169 -7.31 6.54 16.05
CA PRO A 169 -8.46 6.91 16.87
C PRO A 169 -9.72 6.18 16.38
N GLU A 170 -10.63 5.87 17.31
CA GLU A 170 -11.98 5.45 16.94
C GLU A 170 -12.74 6.61 16.28
N PRO A 171 -13.61 6.34 15.29
CA PRO A 171 -14.04 5.03 14.78
C PRO A 171 -13.17 4.46 13.64
N LYS A 172 -12.04 5.10 13.31
CA LYS A 172 -11.19 4.73 12.15
C LYS A 172 -10.51 3.39 12.38
N ARG A 173 -10.02 3.14 13.59
CA ARG A 173 -9.40 1.88 14.01
C ARG A 173 -10.32 0.69 13.79
N THR A 174 -11.54 0.72 14.33
CA THR A 174 -12.53 -0.37 14.15
C THR A 174 -12.78 -0.67 12.67
N ARG A 175 -13.02 0.37 11.85
CA ARG A 175 -13.23 0.22 10.41
C ARG A 175 -12.03 -0.41 9.69
N ALA A 176 -10.83 0.02 10.05
CA ALA A 176 -9.58 -0.48 9.45
C ALA A 176 -9.33 -1.94 9.82
N LEU A 177 -9.54 -2.34 11.07
CA LEU A 177 -9.39 -3.74 11.50
C LEU A 177 -10.42 -4.66 10.82
N ILE A 178 -11.68 -4.22 10.67
CA ILE A 178 -12.69 -4.96 9.90
C ILE A 178 -12.26 -5.11 8.44
N ALA A 179 -11.77 -4.02 7.83
CA ALA A 179 -11.27 -4.04 6.45
C ALA A 179 -10.04 -4.94 6.29
N ALA A 180 -9.14 -4.98 7.28
CA ALA A 180 -7.99 -5.88 7.30
C ALA A 180 -8.44 -7.34 7.31
N ILE A 181 -9.38 -7.73 8.18
CA ILE A 181 -9.94 -9.10 8.20
C ILE A 181 -10.55 -9.47 6.86
N ALA A 182 -11.48 -8.64 6.36
CA ALA A 182 -12.16 -8.90 5.09
C ALA A 182 -11.18 -9.00 3.92
N GLY A 183 -10.21 -8.09 3.89
CA GLY A 183 -9.19 -7.99 2.86
C GLY A 183 -8.21 -9.16 2.87
N VAL A 184 -7.68 -9.54 4.04
CA VAL A 184 -6.71 -10.65 4.20
C VAL A 184 -7.33 -11.96 3.74
N VAL A 185 -8.57 -12.23 4.15
CA VAL A 185 -9.31 -13.43 3.74
C VAL A 185 -9.53 -13.44 2.22
N ARG A 186 -9.95 -12.30 1.66
CA ARG A 186 -10.20 -12.16 0.22
C ARG A 186 -8.93 -12.34 -0.61
N ALA A 187 -7.85 -11.68 -0.21
CA ALA A 187 -6.54 -11.71 -0.87
C ALA A 187 -5.73 -12.98 -0.55
N ARG A 188 -6.29 -13.91 0.25
CA ARG A 188 -5.64 -15.17 0.65
C ARG A 188 -4.27 -14.96 1.29
N ARG A 189 -4.16 -13.91 2.10
CA ARG A 189 -2.97 -13.62 2.92
C ARG A 189 -2.97 -14.54 4.16
N PRO A 190 -1.83 -14.66 4.88
CA PRO A 190 -1.75 -15.52 6.08
C PRO A 190 -2.90 -15.26 7.06
N ALA A 191 -3.55 -16.33 7.50
CA ALA A 191 -4.77 -16.26 8.32
C ALA A 191 -4.52 -15.61 9.68
N GLU A 192 -3.29 -15.72 10.18
CA GLU A 192 -2.80 -15.15 11.43
C GLU A 192 -3.03 -13.64 11.49
N ILE A 193 -2.90 -12.92 10.36
CA ILE A 193 -3.14 -11.49 10.28
C ILE A 193 -4.62 -11.17 10.57
N ALA A 194 -5.54 -11.97 10.01
CA ALA A 194 -6.97 -11.80 10.27
C ALA A 194 -7.34 -12.15 11.72
N PHE A 195 -6.68 -13.16 12.30
CA PHE A 195 -6.90 -13.54 13.69
C PHE A 195 -6.36 -12.49 14.67
N GLU A 196 -5.22 -11.88 14.37
CA GLU A 196 -4.68 -10.80 15.18
C GLU A 196 -5.55 -9.55 15.12
N ALA A 197 -5.97 -9.13 13.92
CA ALA A 197 -6.92 -8.03 13.76
C ALA A 197 -8.24 -8.29 14.50
N ALA A 198 -8.68 -9.55 14.55
CA ALA A 198 -9.85 -9.99 15.30
C ALA A 198 -9.66 -9.90 16.82
N ARG A 199 -8.47 -10.23 17.34
CA ARG A 199 -8.16 -10.04 18.78
C ARG A 199 -8.15 -8.56 19.16
N LEU A 200 -7.50 -7.71 18.36
CA LEU A 200 -7.47 -6.26 18.60
C LEU A 200 -8.88 -5.64 18.61
N LEU A 201 -9.77 -6.07 17.71
CA LEU A 201 -11.19 -5.64 17.73
C LEU A 201 -11.93 -6.08 19.00
N LYS A 202 -11.59 -7.25 19.54
CA LYS A 202 -12.23 -7.76 20.76
C LYS A 202 -11.85 -6.91 21.98
N GLU A 203 -10.61 -6.44 22.04
CA GLU A 203 -10.08 -5.65 23.16
C GLU A 203 -10.71 -4.26 23.25
N SER A 204 -10.88 -3.60 22.11
CA SER A 204 -11.51 -2.28 22.02
C SER A 204 -12.17 -2.11 20.66
N HIS A 205 -13.30 -1.42 20.60
CA HIS A 205 -13.98 -1.08 19.34
C HIS A 205 -15.05 0.00 19.52
N ASP A 206 -15.34 0.71 18.44
CA ASP A 206 -16.58 1.45 18.29
C ASP A 206 -17.74 0.48 18.04
N ARG A 207 -18.75 0.50 18.92
CA ARG A 207 -19.86 -0.46 18.88
C ARG A 207 -20.67 -0.40 17.58
N ALA A 208 -20.99 0.79 17.09
CA ALA A 208 -21.80 0.94 15.89
C ALA A 208 -21.06 0.41 14.66
N ARG A 209 -19.76 0.69 14.55
CA ARG A 209 -18.92 0.16 13.47
C ARG A 209 -18.66 -1.33 13.58
N LEU A 210 -18.51 -1.85 14.79
CA LEU A 210 -18.38 -3.30 14.96
C LEU A 210 -19.66 -4.02 14.52
N GLU A 211 -20.84 -3.54 14.92
CA GLU A 211 -22.11 -4.16 14.52
C GLU A 211 -22.31 -4.15 13.00
N GLU A 212 -21.99 -3.03 12.34
CA GLU A 212 -21.98 -2.90 10.88
C GLU A 212 -20.99 -3.89 10.24
N GLY A 213 -19.75 -3.94 10.74
CA GLY A 213 -18.71 -4.83 10.27
C GLY A 213 -19.04 -6.31 10.41
N LEU A 214 -19.57 -6.73 11.56
CA LEU A 214 -19.96 -8.13 11.80
C LEU A 214 -21.04 -8.59 10.82
N ARG A 215 -21.99 -7.71 10.44
CA ARG A 215 -22.98 -8.02 9.40
C ARG A 215 -22.31 -8.25 8.05
N LEU A 216 -21.38 -7.38 7.65
CA LEU A 216 -20.64 -7.49 6.40
C LEU A 216 -19.78 -8.76 6.33
N LEU A 217 -19.02 -9.05 7.41
CA LEU A 217 -18.21 -10.26 7.51
C LEU A 217 -19.06 -11.53 7.48
N THR A 218 -20.22 -11.54 8.16
CA THR A 218 -21.15 -12.69 8.12
C THR A 218 -21.71 -12.92 6.71
N LEU A 219 -22.07 -11.84 6.01
CA LEU A 219 -22.53 -11.93 4.61
C LEU A 219 -21.43 -12.47 3.70
N GLN A 220 -20.20 -12.00 3.86
CA GLN A 220 -19.05 -12.47 3.09
C GLN A 220 -18.73 -13.95 3.36
N TRP A 221 -18.81 -14.38 4.63
CA TRP A 221 -18.66 -15.78 5.02
C TRP A 221 -19.70 -16.68 4.33
N SER A 222 -20.97 -16.28 4.34
CA SER A 222 -22.06 -17.01 3.69
C SER A 222 -21.85 -17.14 2.17
N ARG A 223 -21.34 -16.09 1.53
CA ARG A 223 -20.93 -16.13 0.12
C ARG A 223 -19.80 -17.14 -0.11
N TYR A 224 -18.77 -17.17 0.73
CA TYR A 224 -17.67 -18.13 0.60
C TYR A 224 -18.12 -19.57 0.82
N GLN A 225 -19.03 -19.82 1.78
CA GLN A 225 -19.62 -21.15 1.94
C GLN A 225 -20.41 -21.59 0.69
N THR A 226 -21.28 -20.71 0.19
CA THR A 226 -22.09 -20.98 -1.01
C THR A 226 -21.23 -21.25 -2.24
N ALA A 227 -20.14 -20.48 -2.40
CA ALA A 227 -19.16 -20.66 -3.47
C ALA A 227 -18.16 -21.81 -3.23
N ARG A 228 -18.32 -22.59 -2.14
CA ARG A 228 -17.42 -23.69 -1.74
C ARG A 228 -15.95 -23.29 -1.55
N MET A 229 -15.70 -22.03 -1.21
CA MET A 229 -14.38 -21.49 -0.89
C MET A 229 -14.02 -21.80 0.58
N ARG A 230 -13.78 -23.09 0.88
CA ARG A 230 -13.63 -23.61 2.26
C ARG A 230 -12.59 -22.85 3.08
N ALA A 231 -11.37 -22.71 2.57
CA ALA A 231 -10.29 -22.04 3.30
C ALA A 231 -10.66 -20.61 3.73
N GLN A 232 -11.24 -19.81 2.84
CA GLN A 232 -11.67 -18.45 3.17
C GLN A 232 -12.84 -18.44 4.17
N ALA A 233 -13.80 -19.37 4.01
CA ALA A 233 -14.93 -19.49 4.92
C ALA A 233 -14.47 -19.88 6.33
N ASP A 234 -13.52 -20.81 6.45
CA ASP A 234 -12.98 -21.30 7.72
C ASP A 234 -12.15 -20.23 8.44
N THR A 235 -11.31 -19.49 7.70
CA THR A 235 -10.58 -18.33 8.25
C THR A 235 -11.55 -17.27 8.77
N LEU A 236 -12.57 -16.92 7.98
CA LEU A 236 -13.53 -15.89 8.38
C LEU A 236 -14.41 -16.36 9.54
N GLN A 237 -14.79 -17.64 9.58
CA GLN A 237 -15.49 -18.24 10.71
C GLN A 237 -14.67 -18.14 12.00
N THR A 238 -13.37 -18.44 11.93
CA THR A 238 -12.47 -18.37 13.08
C THR A 238 -12.30 -16.93 13.56
N ALA A 239 -12.13 -15.97 12.65
CA ALA A 239 -12.09 -14.54 13.01
C ALA A 239 -13.41 -14.06 13.66
N LEU A 240 -14.56 -14.47 13.12
CA LEU A 240 -15.88 -14.15 13.70
C LEU A 240 -16.06 -14.74 15.11
N ARG A 241 -15.55 -15.95 15.36
CA ARG A 241 -15.54 -16.58 16.70
C ARG A 241 -14.77 -15.76 17.73
N LEU A 242 -13.67 -15.13 17.32
CA LEU A 242 -12.84 -14.33 18.21
C LEU A 242 -13.51 -13.01 18.58
N ILE A 243 -14.22 -12.36 17.64
CA ILE A 243 -14.72 -11.00 17.82
C ILE A 243 -16.14 -10.97 18.38
N ASP A 244 -17.06 -11.81 17.87
CA ASP A 244 -18.51 -11.63 18.08
C ASP A 244 -18.90 -11.90 19.55
N PRO A 245 -19.07 -10.84 20.38
CA PRO A 245 -19.27 -10.98 21.81
C PRO A 245 -20.75 -11.11 22.16
N ARG A 246 -21.64 -11.06 21.16
CA ARG A 246 -23.08 -10.94 21.39
C ARG A 246 -23.64 -12.22 22.03
N PRO A 247 -24.54 -12.14 23.02
CA PRO A 247 -25.29 -13.30 23.45
C PRO A 247 -26.12 -13.85 22.28
N ARG A 248 -26.29 -15.17 22.22
CA ARG A 248 -27.05 -15.81 21.15
C ARG A 248 -28.49 -15.26 21.12
N SER A 249 -28.96 -14.86 19.95
CA SER A 249 -30.36 -14.50 19.73
C SER A 249 -31.28 -15.70 20.01
N ILE A 250 -32.60 -15.47 20.15
CA ILE A 250 -33.56 -16.57 20.37
C ILE A 250 -33.48 -17.58 19.21
N THR A 251 -33.41 -17.09 17.97
CA THR A 251 -33.26 -17.90 16.77
C THR A 251 -31.96 -18.70 16.77
N GLU A 252 -30.85 -18.11 17.21
CA GLU A 252 -29.55 -18.80 17.33
C GLU A 252 -29.51 -19.83 18.48
N ARG A 253 -30.26 -19.57 19.56
CA ARG A 253 -30.44 -20.55 20.65
C ARG A 253 -31.27 -21.73 20.19
N LEU A 254 -32.37 -21.49 19.48
CA LEU A 254 -33.23 -22.53 18.91
C LEU A 254 -32.50 -23.36 17.85
N ALA A 255 -31.66 -22.73 17.03
CA ALA A 255 -30.83 -23.43 16.04
C ALA A 255 -29.60 -24.14 16.65
N GLY A 256 -29.32 -23.95 17.94
CA GLY A 256 -28.16 -24.51 18.64
C GLY A 256 -26.79 -23.94 18.23
N LYS A 257 -26.74 -23.10 17.19
CA LYS A 257 -25.51 -22.53 16.63
C LYS A 257 -25.74 -21.14 16.03
N ARG A 258 -24.66 -20.35 15.94
CA ARG A 258 -24.67 -19.05 15.26
C ARG A 258 -24.77 -19.25 13.74
N PRO A 259 -25.25 -18.24 12.96
CA PRO A 259 -25.41 -18.39 11.51
C PRO A 259 -24.11 -18.79 10.83
N TRP A 260 -22.98 -18.31 11.36
CA TRP A 260 -21.63 -18.61 10.88
C TRP A 260 -20.96 -19.81 11.55
N ALA A 261 -21.54 -20.39 12.61
CA ALA A 261 -21.00 -21.56 13.30
C ALA A 261 -21.63 -22.82 12.69
N SER A 262 -20.99 -23.35 11.63
CA SER A 262 -21.33 -24.64 11.02
C SER A 262 -21.25 -25.77 12.03
#